data_AF-A0A1B6H9I3-F1
#
_entry.id   AF-A0A1B6H9I3-F1
#
_cell.length_a   1.000
_cell.length_b   1.000
_cell.length_c   1.000
_cell.angle_alpha   90.00
_cell.angle_beta   90.00
_cell.angle_gamma   90.00
#
_symmetry.space_group_name_H-M   'P 1'
#
loop_
_entity.id
_entity.type
_entity.pdbx_description
1 polymer ?
#
loop_
_entity_poly.entity_id
_entity_poly.type
_entity_poly.pdbx_seq_one_letter_code
_entity_poly.pdbx_strand_id
1 'polypeptide(L)'
;SIKTRTLILRGPGAEALEEVERAVHDAVCVIKTALKHRSVVTGGGSVEMQLSRMARDMALGTAGEKVLFYKAISKAFERIPSILAANFGLDSDSMMQKLRKAHSSSHHAGVCL
;
A
#
# COMPACT_ATOMS: atom_id res chain seq x y z
N SER A 1 -25.64 -25.66 -11.82
CA SER A 1 -24.62 -24.60 -11.93
C SER A 1 -23.27 -25.21 -11.61
N ILE A 2 -22.28 -25.14 -12.52
CA ILE A 2 -20.99 -25.85 -12.39
C ILE A 2 -20.19 -25.26 -11.21
N LYS A 3 -19.88 -26.10 -10.21
CA LYS A 3 -19.24 -25.71 -8.95
C LYS A 3 -17.70 -25.73 -8.98
N THR A 4 -17.12 -26.27 -10.05
CA THR A 4 -15.66 -26.46 -10.19
C THR A 4 -15.18 -25.88 -11.51
N ARG A 5 -14.10 -25.09 -11.49
CA ARG A 5 -13.42 -24.57 -12.67
C ARG A 5 -11.94 -24.92 -12.58
N THR A 6 -11.34 -25.28 -13.71
CA THR A 6 -9.93 -25.65 -13.81
C THR A 6 -9.19 -24.60 -14.63
N LEU A 7 -8.09 -24.08 -14.10
CA LEU A 7 -7.16 -23.19 -14.81
C LEU A 7 -5.95 -24.03 -15.23
N ILE A 8 -5.62 -24.03 -16.52
CA ILE A 8 -4.46 -24.76 -17.06
C ILE A 8 -3.31 -23.76 -17.25
N LEU A 9 -2.20 -23.96 -16.54
CA LEU A 9 -1.00 -23.15 -16.65
C LEU A 9 -0.03 -23.80 -17.66
N ARG A 10 0.56 -22.99 -18.53
CA ARG A 10 1.59 -23.43 -19.49
C ARG A 10 2.76 -22.44 -19.42
N GLY A 11 3.98 -22.96 -19.32
CA GLY A 11 5.17 -22.16 -19.14
C GLY A 11 6.42 -22.89 -19.64
N PRO A 12 7.56 -22.17 -19.75
CA PRO A 12 8.79 -22.70 -20.35
C PRO A 12 9.53 -23.73 -19.47
N GLY A 13 9.12 -23.90 -18.20
CA GLY A 13 9.74 -24.84 -17.27
C GLY A 13 8.97 -24.93 -15.95
N ALA A 14 9.34 -25.90 -15.10
CA ALA A 14 8.68 -26.16 -13.83
C ALA A 14 8.77 -24.99 -12.85
N GLU A 15 9.96 -24.37 -12.70
CA GLU A 15 10.16 -23.23 -11.80
C GLU A 15 9.27 -22.02 -12.17
N ALA A 16 9.20 -21.70 -13.46
CA ALA A 16 8.31 -20.64 -13.94
C ALA A 16 6.82 -20.97 -13.71
N LEU A 17 6.45 -22.25 -13.85
CA LEU A 17 5.08 -22.70 -13.58
C LEU A 17 4.73 -22.62 -12.09
N GLU A 18 5.65 -22.98 -11.20
CA GLU A 18 5.46 -22.88 -9.75
C GLU A 18 5.23 -21.44 -9.30
N GLU A 19 5.99 -20.48 -9.85
CA GLU A 19 5.81 -19.06 -9.53
C GLU A 19 4.47 -18.53 -10.05
N VAL A 20 4.07 -18.92 -11.27
CA VAL A 20 2.77 -18.54 -11.83
C VAL A 20 1.62 -19.16 -11.02
N GLU A 21 1.75 -20.41 -10.58
CA GLU A 21 0.76 -21.07 -9.72
C GLU A 21 0.57 -20.29 -8.41
N ARG A 22 1.68 -19.90 -7.75
CA ARG A 22 1.64 -19.06 -6.54
C ARG A 22 0.95 -17.73 -6.80
N ALA A 23 1.34 -17.01 -7.86
CA ALA A 23 0.73 -15.73 -8.21
C ALA A 23 -0.79 -15.84 -8.49
N VAL A 24 -1.22 -16.90 -9.17
CA VAL A 24 -2.64 -17.18 -9.42
C VAL A 24 -3.38 -17.50 -8.12
N HIS A 25 -2.78 -18.30 -7.24
CA HIS A 25 -3.35 -18.61 -5.93
C HIS A 25 -3.58 -17.34 -5.12
N ASP A 26 -2.58 -16.47 -5.03
CA ASP A 26 -2.65 -15.21 -4.29
C ASP A 26 -3.72 -14.28 -4.87
N ALA A 27 -3.78 -14.14 -6.20
CA ALA A 27 -4.81 -13.35 -6.88
C ALA A 27 -6.22 -13.83 -6.55
N VAL A 28 -6.45 -15.15 -6.58
CA VAL A 28 -7.75 -15.75 -6.21
C VAL A 28 -8.10 -15.48 -4.75
N CYS A 29 -7.12 -15.57 -3.84
CA CYS A 29 -7.30 -15.27 -2.42
C CYS A 29 -7.66 -13.79 -2.17
N VAL A 30 -7.01 -12.86 -2.87
CA VAL A 30 -7.33 -11.42 -2.81
C VAL A 30 -8.76 -11.16 -3.32
N ILE A 31 -9.14 -11.73 -4.46
CA ILE A 31 -10.49 -11.55 -5.02
C ILE A 31 -11.56 -12.11 -4.08
N LYS A 32 -11.33 -13.30 -3.50
CA LYS A 32 -12.25 -13.88 -2.50
C LYS A 32 -12.44 -12.95 -1.30
N THR A 33 -11.35 -12.36 -0.81
CA THR A 33 -11.37 -11.40 0.30
C THR A 33 -12.14 -10.14 -0.08
N ALA A 34 -11.87 -9.58 -1.26
CA ALA A 34 -12.58 -8.41 -1.77
C ALA A 34 -14.10 -8.64 -1.89
N LEU A 35 -14.51 -9.81 -2.40
CA LEU A 35 -15.93 -10.18 -2.50
C LEU A 35 -16.59 -10.35 -1.13
N LYS A 36 -15.85 -10.81 -0.11
CA LYS A 36 -16.35 -10.99 1.25
C LYS A 36 -16.54 -9.66 1.98
N HIS A 37 -15.57 -8.75 1.89
CA HIS A 37 -15.54 -7.51 2.67
C HIS A 37 -16.17 -6.29 1.97
N ARG A 38 -16.49 -6.40 0.66
CA ARG A 38 -17.15 -5.38 -0.19
C ARG A 38 -16.59 -3.95 -0.09
N SER A 39 -15.35 -3.81 0.38
CA SER A 39 -14.63 -2.55 0.51
C SER A 39 -13.17 -2.79 0.14
N VAL A 40 -12.57 -1.80 -0.51
CA VAL A 40 -11.17 -1.82 -0.95
C VAL A 40 -10.55 -0.46 -0.67
N VAL A 41 -9.24 -0.45 -0.44
CA VAL A 41 -8.45 0.77 -0.22
C VAL A 41 -7.45 0.96 -1.34
N THR A 42 -6.97 2.18 -1.53
CA THR A 42 -5.95 2.48 -2.55
C THR A 42 -4.58 1.98 -2.11
N GLY A 43 -3.83 1.38 -3.04
CA GLY A 43 -2.45 0.92 -2.79
C GLY A 43 -1.39 2.00 -2.94
N GLY A 44 -0.15 1.59 -3.26
CA GLY A 44 0.97 2.49 -3.58
C GLY A 44 1.43 3.38 -2.42
N GLY A 45 1.18 3.00 -1.16
CA GLY A 45 1.50 3.84 -0.01
C GLY A 45 0.47 4.94 0.30
N SER A 46 -0.65 5.01 -0.42
CA SER A 46 -1.69 6.04 -0.22
C SER A 46 -2.33 5.94 1.18
N VAL A 47 -2.61 4.73 1.65
CA VAL A 47 -3.18 4.51 2.99
C VAL A 47 -2.20 4.95 4.07
N GLU A 48 -0.93 4.60 3.92
CA GLU A 48 0.15 4.97 4.83
C GLU A 48 0.35 6.49 4.89
N MET A 49 0.25 7.17 3.74
CA MET A 49 0.28 8.64 3.69
C MET A 49 -0.90 9.28 4.40
N GLN A 50 -2.09 8.70 4.29
CA GLN A 50 -3.27 9.16 5.00
C GLN A 50 -3.14 8.95 6.52
N LEU A 51 -2.63 7.79 6.95
CA LEU A 51 -2.35 7.49 8.36
C LEU A 51 -1.27 8.42 8.93
N SER A 52 -0.22 8.71 8.16
CA SER A 52 0.80 9.70 8.53
C SER A 52 0.18 11.08 8.76
N ARG A 53 -0.73 11.52 7.88
CA ARG A 53 -1.44 12.80 8.06
C ARG A 53 -2.25 12.81 9.35
N MET A 54 -3.08 11.78 9.57
CA MET A 54 -3.89 11.67 10.78
C MET A 54 -3.04 11.69 12.05
N ALA A 55 -1.90 10.99 12.04
CA ALA A 55 -0.96 11.01 13.15
C ALA A 55 -0.35 12.41 13.39
N ARG A 56 -0.04 13.17 12.32
CA ARG A 56 0.41 14.56 12.45
C ARG A 56 -0.67 15.46 13.02
N ASP A 57 -1.91 15.30 12.58
CA ASP A 57 -3.04 16.09 13.08
C ASP A 57 -3.27 15.84 14.58
N MET A 58 -3.18 14.58 15.01
CA MET A 58 -3.23 14.21 16.44
C MET A 58 -2.07 14.81 17.24
N ALA A 59 -0.88 14.90 16.65
CA ALA A 59 0.28 15.52 17.30
C ALA A 59 0.07 17.02 17.57
N LEU A 60 -0.68 17.73 16.72
CA LEU A 60 -1.00 19.15 16.90
C LEU A 60 -2.00 19.39 18.04
N GLY A 61 -2.94 18.46 18.24
CA GLY A 61 -3.93 18.53 19.31
C GLY A 61 -3.45 17.98 20.67
N THR A 62 -2.23 17.46 20.74
CA THR A 62 -1.68 16.81 21.94
C THR A 62 -0.61 17.68 22.59
N ALA A 63 -0.51 17.67 23.92
CA ALA A 63 0.54 18.36 24.67
C ALA A 63 1.52 17.37 25.32
N GLY A 64 2.75 17.84 25.56
CA GLY A 64 3.79 17.08 26.26
C GLY A 64 4.47 15.99 25.41
N GLU A 65 4.98 14.97 26.08
CA GLU A 65 5.81 13.91 25.47
C GLU A 65 5.09 13.13 24.36
N LYS A 66 3.77 13.01 24.44
CA LYS A 66 2.95 12.30 23.46
C LYS A 66 3.04 12.90 22.05
N VAL A 67 3.41 14.18 21.91
CA VAL A 67 3.63 14.82 20.60
C VAL A 67 4.75 14.12 19.84
N LEU A 68 5.85 13.78 20.51
CA LEU A 68 7.00 13.09 19.90
C LEU A 68 6.61 11.70 19.43
N PHE A 69 5.78 11.00 20.21
CA PHE A 69 5.26 9.69 19.87
C PHE A 69 4.44 9.71 18.57
N TYR A 70 3.46 10.62 18.46
CA TYR A 70 2.66 10.74 17.23
C TYR A 70 3.50 11.15 16.00
N LYS A 71 4.49 12.03 16.20
CA LYS A 71 5.45 12.38 15.13
C LYS A 71 6.29 11.18 14.68
N ALA A 72 6.71 10.32 15.61
CA ALA A 72 7.45 9.11 15.28
C ALA A 72 6.59 8.12 14.49
N ILE A 73 5.34 7.90 14.90
CA ILE A 73 4.38 7.06 14.17
C ILE A 73 4.15 7.59 12.76
N SER A 74 3.91 8.90 12.60
CA SER A 74 3.75 9.51 11.27
C SER A 74 4.93 9.22 10.36
N LYS A 75 6.17 9.39 10.86
CA LYS A 75 7.38 9.08 10.09
C LYS A 75 7.50 7.59 9.77
N ALA A 76 7.06 6.71 10.67
CA ALA A 76 7.10 5.26 10.45
C ALA A 76 6.20 4.86 9.27
N PHE A 77 4.97 5.39 9.19
CA PHE A 77 4.10 5.13 8.04
C PHE A 77 4.70 5.64 6.72
N GLU A 78 5.36 6.80 6.73
CA GLU A 78 6.00 7.36 5.54
C GLU A 78 7.18 6.53 5.00
N ARG A 79 7.71 5.57 5.77
CA ARG A 79 8.78 4.68 5.28
C ARG A 79 8.33 3.80 4.13
N ILE A 80 7.10 3.30 4.15
CA ILE A 80 6.57 2.42 3.09
C ILE A 80 6.56 3.12 1.72
N PRO A 81 5.91 4.29 1.54
CA PRO A 81 5.94 5.01 0.26
C PRO A 81 7.35 5.51 -0.12
N SER A 82 8.19 5.87 0.86
CA SER A 82 9.58 6.26 0.60
C SER A 82 10.42 5.11 0.02
N ILE A 83 10.28 3.90 0.58
CA ILE A 83 10.96 2.69 0.09
C ILE A 83 10.41 2.28 -1.26
N LEU A 84 9.10 2.36 -1.48
CA LEU A 84 8.51 2.15 -2.80
C LEU A 84 9.19 3.09 -3.81
N ALA A 85 9.17 4.41 -3.58
CA ALA A 85 9.80 5.36 -4.49
C ALA A 85 11.28 5.03 -4.78
N ALA A 86 12.06 4.65 -3.76
CA ALA A 86 13.46 4.28 -3.93
C ALA A 86 13.64 3.03 -4.79
N ASN A 87 12.82 1.99 -4.55
CA ASN A 87 12.90 0.73 -5.29
C ASN A 87 12.59 0.90 -6.79
N PHE A 88 11.83 1.93 -7.16
CA PHE A 88 11.51 2.26 -8.55
C PHE A 88 12.43 3.33 -9.15
N GLY A 89 13.54 3.67 -8.47
CA GLY A 89 14.52 4.63 -8.97
C GLY A 89 14.01 6.08 -8.99
N LEU A 90 12.94 6.38 -8.25
CA LEU A 90 12.41 7.73 -8.12
C LEU A 90 13.16 8.47 -7.00
N ASP A 91 13.22 9.80 -7.11
CA ASP A 91 13.67 10.64 -6.00
C ASP A 91 12.63 10.58 -4.86
N SER A 92 12.95 9.80 -3.84
CA SER A 92 12.10 9.59 -2.67
C SER A 92 11.72 10.90 -1.99
N ASP A 93 12.62 11.87 -1.89
CA ASP A 93 12.35 13.11 -1.16
C ASP A 93 11.35 13.98 -1.92
N SER A 94 11.55 14.17 -3.23
CA SER A 94 10.59 14.85 -4.10
C SER A 94 9.24 14.13 -4.13
N MET A 95 9.23 12.80 -4.21
CA MET A 95 7.99 12.01 -4.20
C MET A 95 7.24 12.17 -2.88
N MET A 96 7.91 12.07 -1.74
CA MET A 96 7.28 12.25 -0.42
C MET A 96 6.71 13.65 -0.25
N GLN A 97 7.36 14.69 -0.77
CA GLN A 97 6.82 16.05 -0.76
C GLN A 97 5.52 16.15 -1.58
N LYS A 98 5.49 15.58 -2.79
CA LYS A 98 4.30 15.53 -3.64
C LYS A 98 3.15 14.79 -2.96
N LEU A 99 3.43 13.63 -2.38
CA LEU A 99 2.43 12.83 -1.66
C LEU A 99 1.89 13.57 -0.43
N ARG A 100 2.75 14.19 0.38
CA ARG A 100 2.30 15.00 1.53
C ARG A 100 1.39 16.15 1.10
N LYS A 101 1.70 16.82 -0.03
CA LYS A 101 0.86 17.88 -0.60
C LYS A 101 -0.47 17.35 -1.14
N ALA A 102 -0.49 16.19 -1.78
CA ALA A 102 -1.74 15.59 -2.24
C ALA A 102 -2.65 15.23 -1.06
N HIS A 103 -2.09 14.56 -0.05
CA HIS A 103 -2.85 14.13 1.12
C HIS A 103 -3.28 15.26 2.06
N SER A 104 -2.65 16.45 2.03
CA SER A 104 -3.16 17.61 2.79
C SER A 104 -4.54 18.05 2.29
N SER A 105 -4.83 17.86 1.00
CA SER A 105 -6.13 18.12 0.38
C SER A 105 -7.07 16.89 0.36
N SER A 106 -6.82 15.87 1.19
CA SER A 106 -7.60 14.62 1.27
C SER A 106 -7.72 13.84 -0.05
N HIS A 107 -6.77 13.99 -0.96
CA HIS A 107 -6.72 13.15 -2.16
C HIS A 107 -6.13 11.78 -1.82
N HIS A 108 -6.64 10.74 -2.48
CA HIS A 108 -6.02 9.41 -2.46
C HIS A 108 -4.90 9.40 -3.49
N ALA A 109 -3.64 9.42 -3.04
CA ALA A 109 -2.48 9.46 -3.91
C ALA A 109 -1.41 8.46 -3.44
N GLY A 110 -0.97 7.58 -4.32
CA GLY A 110 0.13 6.65 -4.05
C GLY A 110 1.32 6.91 -4.97
N VAL A 111 2.44 6.25 -4.68
CA VAL A 111 3.53 6.07 -5.65
C VAL A 111 2.95 5.27 -6.81
N CYS A 112 2.96 5.87 -8.00
CA CYS A 112 2.58 5.19 -9.23
C CYS A 112 3.83 4.53 -9.81
N LEU A 113 3.69 3.26 -10.19
CA LEU A 113 4.76 2.37 -10.64
C LEU A 113 4.67 2.14 -12.14
#